data_AF-A0A6B0YNG8-F1
#
_entry.id   AF-A0A6B0YNG8-F1
#
_cell.length_a   1.000
_cell.length_b   1.000
_cell.length_c   1.000
_cell.angle_alpha   90.00
_cell.angle_beta   90.00
_cell.angle_gamma   90.00
#
_symmetry.space_group_name_H-M   'P 1'
#
loop_
_entity.id
_entity.type
_entity.pdbx_description
1 polymer ?
#
loop_
_entity_poly.entity_id
_entity_poly.type
_entity_poly.pdbx_seq_one_letter_code
_entity_poly.pdbx_strand_id
1 'polypeptide(L)'
;MAQERITVLRMLEEGKITVDEATALLDVIEQPDFSEEQQTASSPVQPLKRDPLGQPQPSGASEGDLSGVDLTKMTKMKIHGVTPEFIERIRQLGLTDLSMDKLVEMRIHGVTPDYVLEIRAAGLDPSVNQLIEMRIHGVTPDYVRELQIMGYADLNVPKLVEMRIHGVTPDYIRQMEALGVEGLTLDRLIEMRIHGVDAEYLKSMNKLG
;
A
#
# COMPACT_ATOMS: atom_id res chain seq x y z
N MET A 1 -14.09 39.14 -8.05
CA MET A 1 -15.30 38.31 -8.22
C MET A 1 -15.65 38.00 -9.69
N ALA A 2 -16.27 38.90 -10.48
CA ALA A 2 -16.78 38.51 -11.82
C ALA A 2 -15.69 38.19 -12.87
N GLN A 3 -14.54 38.90 -12.85
CA GLN A 3 -13.47 38.74 -13.84
C GLN A 3 -12.64 37.45 -13.64
N GLU A 4 -12.48 37.01 -12.39
CA GLU A 4 -11.72 35.80 -12.05
C GLU A 4 -12.47 34.54 -12.48
N ARG A 5 -13.79 34.51 -12.23
CA ARG A 5 -14.68 33.45 -12.72
C ARG A 5 -14.62 33.29 -14.25
N ILE A 6 -14.63 34.39 -15.00
CA ILE A 6 -14.52 34.36 -16.47
C ILE A 6 -13.15 33.83 -16.91
N THR A 7 -12.09 34.09 -16.15
CA THR A 7 -10.75 33.63 -16.47
C THR A 7 -10.61 32.12 -16.24
N VAL A 8 -11.18 31.59 -15.16
CA VAL A 8 -11.21 30.14 -14.89
C VAL A 8 -11.98 29.38 -15.98
N LEU A 9 -13.14 29.88 -16.42
CA LEU A 9 -13.93 29.24 -17.47
C LEU A 9 -13.21 29.22 -18.83
N ARG A 10 -12.46 30.28 -19.16
CA ARG A 10 -11.66 30.32 -20.39
C ARG A 10 -10.52 29.31 -20.36
N MET A 11 -9.89 29.11 -19.20
CA MET A 11 -8.84 28.11 -19.05
C MET A 11 -9.38 26.68 -19.20
N LEU A 12 -10.63 26.43 -18.78
CA LEU A 12 -11.31 25.17 -19.02
C LEU A 12 -11.63 24.97 -20.51
N GLU A 13 -12.12 26.01 -21.20
CA GLU A 13 -12.40 25.98 -22.65
C GLU A 13 -11.13 25.76 -23.49
N GLU A 14 -10.02 26.36 -23.09
CA GLU A 14 -8.70 26.18 -23.71
C GLU A 14 -8.04 24.83 -23.36
N GLY A 15 -8.68 24.00 -22.52
CA GLY A 15 -8.18 22.69 -22.09
C GLY A 15 -6.93 22.75 -21.22
N LYS A 16 -6.62 23.92 -20.64
CA LYS A 16 -5.45 24.13 -19.77
C LYS A 16 -5.65 23.59 -18.36
N ILE A 17 -6.90 23.42 -17.95
CA ILE A 17 -7.31 22.85 -16.68
C ILE A 17 -8.46 21.88 -16.91
N THR A 18 -8.60 20.91 -16.03
CA THR A 18 -9.70 19.95 -16.01
C THR A 18 -10.96 20.54 -15.36
N VAL A 19 -12.10 19.89 -15.55
CA VAL A 19 -13.39 20.30 -14.94
C VAL A 19 -13.29 20.33 -13.42
N ASP A 20 -12.56 19.37 -12.83
CA ASP A 20 -12.38 19.27 -11.38
C ASP A 20 -11.51 20.41 -10.85
N GLU A 21 -10.45 20.78 -11.57
CA GLU A 21 -9.59 21.93 -11.23
C GLU A 21 -10.33 23.26 -11.39
N ALA A 22 -11.16 23.40 -12.41
CA ALA A 22 -11.99 24.59 -12.61
C ALA A 22 -13.02 24.76 -11.47
N THR A 23 -13.62 23.66 -11.01
CA THR A 23 -14.61 23.68 -9.91
C THR A 23 -13.96 24.12 -8.61
N ALA A 24 -12.78 23.57 -8.27
CA ALA A 24 -12.06 23.94 -7.05
C ALA A 24 -11.66 25.43 -7.03
N LEU A 25 -11.28 26.00 -8.17
CA LEU A 25 -10.93 27.42 -8.27
C LEU A 25 -12.14 28.34 -8.13
N LEU A 26 -13.31 27.94 -8.64
CA LEU A 26 -14.54 28.72 -8.51
C LEU A 26 -15.04 28.75 -7.06
N ASP A 27 -14.95 27.64 -6.33
CA ASP A 27 -15.35 27.56 -4.92
C ASP A 27 -14.55 28.51 -4.01
N VAL A 28 -13.27 28.73 -4.33
CA VAL A 28 -12.41 29.66 -3.59
C VAL A 28 -12.78 31.12 -3.87
N ILE A 29 -13.17 31.45 -5.10
CA ILE A 29 -13.55 32.82 -5.50
C ILE A 29 -14.93 33.19 -4.94
N GLU A 30 -15.81 32.24 -4.65
CA GLU A 30 -17.16 32.51 -4.12
C GLU A 30 -17.21 32.72 -2.59
N GLN A 31 -16.09 32.60 -1.87
CA GLN A 31 -16.05 32.88 -0.44
C GLN A 31 -16.08 34.40 -0.16
N PRO A 32 -17.01 34.90 0.67
CA PRO A 32 -17.09 36.32 1.01
C PRO A 32 -15.93 36.74 1.91
N ASP A 33 -15.22 37.80 1.48
CA ASP A 33 -14.08 38.46 2.15
C ASP A 33 -14.23 38.57 3.68
N PHE A 34 -13.26 38.04 4.42
CA PHE A 34 -12.98 38.49 5.78
C PHE A 34 -12.01 39.68 5.70
N SER A 35 -12.56 40.89 5.83
CA SER A 35 -11.78 42.14 5.87
C SER A 35 -11.03 42.29 7.20
N GLU A 36 -9.74 42.60 7.11
CA GLU A 36 -8.92 43.15 8.20
C GLU A 36 -9.36 44.58 8.54
N GLU A 37 -9.51 44.93 9.82
CA GLU A 37 -9.60 46.34 10.26
C GLU A 37 -8.85 46.58 11.58
N GLN A 38 -8.06 47.66 11.57
CA GLN A 38 -7.12 48.13 12.60
C GLN A 38 -7.76 49.06 13.65
N GLN A 39 -7.21 49.01 14.87
CA GLN A 39 -7.06 50.03 15.92
C GLN A 39 -7.81 51.38 15.82
N THR A 40 -8.54 51.78 16.89
CA THR A 40 -8.56 53.16 17.44
C THR A 40 -8.85 53.21 18.97
N ALA A 41 -8.30 54.22 19.66
CA ALA A 41 -8.31 54.52 21.11
C ALA A 41 -9.67 55.09 21.64
N SER A 42 -10.07 55.16 22.92
CA SER A 42 -9.49 55.89 24.09
C SER A 42 -10.41 55.79 25.35
N SER A 43 -9.81 55.97 26.54
CA SER A 43 -10.36 56.49 27.84
C SER A 43 -11.04 55.55 28.88
N PRO A 44 -10.90 55.86 30.20
CA PRO A 44 -10.68 54.85 31.24
C PRO A 44 -11.90 54.58 32.12
N VAL A 45 -12.10 53.32 32.53
CA VAL A 45 -13.03 52.94 33.60
C VAL A 45 -12.25 52.26 34.72
N GLN A 46 -12.23 52.89 35.91
CA GLN A 46 -11.68 52.29 37.12
C GLN A 46 -12.62 51.21 37.69
N PRO A 47 -12.09 50.23 38.44
CA PRO A 47 -12.68 48.90 38.55
C PRO A 47 -13.78 48.80 39.61
N LEU A 48 -14.86 48.11 39.29
CA LEU A 48 -15.73 47.51 40.30
C LEU A 48 -15.01 46.31 40.90
N LYS A 49 -14.59 46.42 42.17
CA LYS A 49 -14.16 45.26 42.96
C LYS A 49 -15.32 44.26 43.03
N ARG A 50 -15.16 43.13 42.35
CA ARG A 50 -16.00 41.95 42.51
C ARG A 50 -15.12 40.85 43.06
N ASP A 51 -15.54 40.29 44.17
CA ASP A 51 -14.88 39.14 44.79
C ASP A 51 -14.62 38.06 43.74
N PRO A 52 -13.42 37.45 43.71
CA PRO A 52 -13.18 36.33 42.82
C PRO A 52 -13.99 35.14 43.35
N LEU A 53 -15.20 34.98 42.82
CA LEU A 53 -15.81 33.66 42.68
C LEU A 53 -14.77 32.82 41.95
N GLY A 54 -14.22 31.83 42.65
CA GLY A 54 -13.23 30.90 42.11
C GLY A 54 -13.73 30.39 40.78
N GLN A 55 -12.99 30.69 39.72
CA GLN A 55 -13.21 30.07 38.42
C GLN A 55 -13.12 28.55 38.63
N PRO A 56 -14.02 27.74 38.05
CA PRO A 56 -13.72 26.33 37.91
C PRO A 56 -12.39 26.25 37.17
N GLN A 57 -11.36 25.71 37.84
CA GLN A 57 -10.13 25.35 37.16
C GLN A 57 -10.54 24.43 36.01
N PRO A 58 -10.16 24.72 34.74
CA PRO A 58 -10.25 23.70 33.72
C PRO A 58 -9.37 22.54 34.22
N SER A 59 -10.01 21.46 34.64
CA SER A 59 -9.36 20.19 34.91
C SER A 59 -8.51 19.87 33.68
N GLY A 60 -7.20 19.78 33.88
CA GLY A 60 -6.21 19.51 32.83
C GLY A 60 -6.36 18.12 32.22
N ALA A 61 -7.45 17.90 31.47
CA ALA A 61 -7.38 17.02 30.33
C ALA A 61 -6.52 17.77 29.31
N SER A 62 -5.27 17.34 29.14
CA SER A 62 -4.52 17.70 27.94
C SER A 62 -5.34 17.18 26.76
N GLU A 63 -6.13 18.04 26.13
CA GLU A 63 -6.49 17.85 24.75
C GLU A 63 -5.16 17.78 24.01
N GLY A 64 -4.81 16.56 23.61
CA GLY A 64 -3.49 16.23 23.08
C GLY A 64 -3.15 17.22 21.99
N ASP A 65 -1.97 17.81 22.09
CA ASP A 65 -1.41 18.65 21.05
C ASP A 65 -1.24 17.81 19.78
N LEU A 66 -2.24 17.86 18.90
CA LEU A 66 -2.26 17.20 17.59
C LEU A 66 -1.57 18.07 16.52
N SER A 67 -0.95 19.20 16.88
CA SER A 67 -0.36 20.12 15.89
C SER A 67 0.79 19.50 15.10
N GLY A 68 1.44 18.45 15.64
CA GLY A 68 2.48 17.67 14.96
C GLY A 68 1.97 16.43 14.21
N VAL A 69 0.66 16.20 14.20
CA VAL A 69 0.06 15.01 13.61
C VAL A 69 -0.35 15.27 12.16
N ASP A 70 0.26 14.54 11.24
CA ASP A 70 -0.16 14.52 9.84
C ASP A 70 -1.48 13.72 9.69
N LEU A 71 -2.61 14.43 9.85
CA LEU A 71 -3.96 13.88 9.76
C LEU A 71 -4.23 13.22 8.40
N THR A 72 -3.62 13.71 7.32
CA THR A 72 -3.71 13.12 5.98
C THR A 72 -3.10 11.73 5.97
N LYS A 73 -1.89 11.57 6.55
CA LYS A 73 -1.24 10.25 6.68
C LYS A 73 -2.04 9.30 7.55
N MET A 74 -2.58 9.75 8.68
CA MET A 74 -3.39 8.89 9.54
C MET A 74 -4.68 8.43 8.86
N THR A 75 -5.30 9.31 8.09
CA THR A 75 -6.48 8.97 7.28
C THR A 75 -6.12 7.91 6.25
N LYS A 76 -4.99 8.06 5.52
CA LYS A 76 -4.48 7.05 4.59
C LYS A 76 -4.23 5.70 5.28
N MET A 77 -3.56 5.69 6.43
CA MET A 77 -3.34 4.48 7.22
C MET A 77 -4.65 3.79 7.59
N LYS A 78 -5.65 4.55 8.04
CA LYS A 78 -6.96 4.02 8.40
C LYS A 78 -7.70 3.44 7.20
N ILE A 79 -7.71 4.14 6.06
CA ILE A 79 -8.36 3.68 4.81
C ILE A 79 -7.78 2.33 4.37
N HIS A 80 -6.46 2.16 4.45
CA HIS A 80 -5.80 0.91 4.06
C HIS A 80 -5.70 -0.11 5.20
N GLY A 81 -6.33 0.15 6.34
CA GLY A 81 -6.39 -0.78 7.47
C GLY A 81 -5.01 -1.06 8.10
N VAL A 82 -4.14 -0.07 8.16
CA VAL A 82 -2.91 -0.11 8.96
C VAL A 82 -3.30 0.18 10.42
N THR A 83 -3.42 -0.87 11.23
CA THR A 83 -3.79 -0.76 12.65
C THR A 83 -2.56 -0.75 13.56
N PRO A 84 -2.66 -0.23 14.80
CA PRO A 84 -1.59 -0.36 15.80
C PRO A 84 -1.16 -1.81 16.02
N GLU A 85 -2.12 -2.75 16.08
CA GLU A 85 -1.86 -4.19 16.20
C GLU A 85 -1.03 -4.74 15.03
N PHE A 86 -1.36 -4.35 13.79
CA PHE A 86 -0.58 -4.73 12.62
C PHE A 86 0.86 -4.22 12.73
N ILE A 87 1.05 -2.95 13.09
CA ILE A 87 2.39 -2.36 13.26
C ILE A 87 3.18 -3.09 14.33
N GLU A 88 2.55 -3.42 15.46
CA GLU A 88 3.18 -4.14 16.56
C GLU A 88 3.61 -5.55 16.12
N ARG A 89 2.72 -6.31 15.47
CA ARG A 89 3.05 -7.66 14.95
C ARG A 89 4.17 -7.62 13.91
N ILE A 90 4.18 -6.64 13.00
CA ILE A 90 5.27 -6.48 12.03
C ILE A 90 6.61 -6.17 12.74
N ARG A 91 6.61 -5.33 13.77
CA ARG A 91 7.82 -5.06 14.59
C ARG A 91 8.30 -6.28 15.37
N GLN A 92 7.38 -7.10 15.92
CA GLN A 92 7.73 -8.34 16.61
C GLN A 92 8.39 -9.37 15.68
N LEU A 93 8.10 -9.30 14.37
CA LEU A 93 8.79 -10.07 13.34
C LEU A 93 10.15 -9.44 12.95
N GLY A 94 10.65 -8.44 13.67
CA GLY A 94 11.94 -7.80 13.39
C GLY A 94 11.94 -6.90 12.15
N LEU A 95 10.77 -6.63 11.55
CA LEU A 95 10.63 -5.64 10.48
C LEU A 95 10.42 -4.26 11.11
N THR A 96 11.51 -3.68 11.60
CA THR A 96 11.52 -2.34 12.22
C THR A 96 11.75 -1.24 11.19
N ASP A 97 11.59 0.02 11.62
CA ASP A 97 12.00 1.21 10.85
C ASP A 97 11.29 1.38 9.49
N LEU A 98 10.08 0.84 9.36
CA LEU A 98 9.25 1.01 8.17
C LEU A 98 8.58 2.38 8.15
N SER A 99 8.63 3.05 7.00
CA SER A 99 7.87 4.27 6.76
C SER A 99 6.36 3.99 6.75
N MET A 100 5.55 5.01 7.03
CA MET A 100 4.09 4.89 6.94
C MET A 100 3.62 4.45 5.56
N ASP A 101 4.24 4.98 4.50
CA ASP A 101 3.92 4.58 3.13
C ASP A 101 4.22 3.10 2.89
N LYS A 102 5.33 2.58 3.44
CA LYS A 102 5.67 1.16 3.31
C LYS A 102 4.66 0.27 4.04
N LEU A 103 4.22 0.66 5.24
CA LEU A 103 3.17 -0.07 5.97
C LEU A 103 1.84 -0.09 5.21
N VAL A 104 1.48 1.04 4.58
CA VAL A 104 0.29 1.13 3.72
C VAL A 104 0.45 0.22 2.50
N GLU A 105 1.58 0.26 1.81
CA GLU A 105 1.88 -0.57 0.65
C GLU A 105 1.80 -2.07 0.98
N MET A 106 2.36 -2.48 2.13
CA MET A 106 2.22 -3.84 2.65
C MET A 106 0.74 -4.23 2.80
N ARG A 107 -0.10 -3.36 3.35
CA ARG A 107 -1.54 -3.64 3.50
C ARG A 107 -2.26 -3.72 2.16
N ILE A 108 -1.96 -2.81 1.22
CA ILE A 108 -2.54 -2.79 -0.12
C ILE A 108 -2.27 -4.11 -0.85
N HIS A 109 -1.03 -4.60 -0.80
CA HIS A 109 -0.66 -5.88 -1.43
C HIS A 109 -0.91 -7.10 -0.52
N GLY A 110 -1.53 -6.88 0.65
CA GLY A 110 -1.93 -7.95 1.55
C GLY A 110 -0.77 -8.68 2.24
N VAL A 111 0.42 -8.07 2.39
CA VAL A 111 1.48 -8.61 3.25
C VAL A 111 0.99 -8.56 4.70
N THR A 112 0.68 -9.71 5.28
CA THR A 112 0.23 -9.86 6.68
C THR A 112 1.35 -10.41 7.56
N PRO A 113 1.30 -10.21 8.89
CA PRO A 113 2.26 -10.82 9.79
C PRO A 113 2.32 -12.35 9.66
N ASP A 114 1.16 -12.99 9.49
CA ASP A 114 1.09 -14.45 9.32
C ASP A 114 1.73 -14.89 8.00
N TYR A 115 1.54 -14.14 6.91
CA TYR A 115 2.23 -14.41 5.65
C TYR A 115 3.75 -14.33 5.81
N VAL A 116 4.26 -13.30 6.49
CA VAL A 116 5.70 -13.15 6.75
C VAL A 116 6.23 -14.32 7.59
N LEU A 117 5.49 -14.72 8.62
CA LEU A 117 5.84 -15.85 9.47
C LEU A 117 5.90 -17.16 8.66
N GLU A 118 4.89 -17.42 7.83
CA GLU A 118 4.83 -18.65 7.04
C GLU A 118 5.91 -18.71 5.95
N ILE A 119 6.23 -17.58 5.30
CA ILE A 119 7.32 -17.52 4.33
C ILE A 119 8.67 -17.80 5.01
N ARG A 120 8.88 -17.27 6.21
CA ARG A 120 10.09 -17.58 7.01
C ARG A 120 10.13 -19.00 7.51
N ALA A 121 8.99 -19.57 7.89
CA ALA A 121 8.88 -20.99 8.26
C ALA A 121 9.19 -21.92 7.07
N ALA A 122 8.96 -21.46 5.83
CA ALA A 122 9.38 -22.15 4.62
C ALA A 122 10.88 -21.99 4.30
N GLY A 123 11.66 -21.34 5.18
CA GLY A 123 13.11 -21.20 5.06
C GLY A 123 13.58 -19.99 4.23
N LEU A 124 12.68 -19.08 3.87
CA LEU A 124 13.01 -17.87 3.10
C LEU A 124 13.11 -16.65 4.02
N ASP A 125 14.08 -15.76 3.80
CA ASP A 125 14.15 -14.47 4.53
C ASP A 125 14.12 -13.27 3.56
N PRO A 126 12.96 -12.97 2.95
CA PRO A 126 12.81 -11.84 2.05
C PRO A 126 12.88 -10.49 2.78
N SER A 127 13.41 -9.49 2.09
CA SER A 127 13.20 -8.08 2.46
C SER A 127 11.72 -7.69 2.33
N VAL A 128 11.32 -6.56 2.93
CA VAL A 128 9.94 -6.06 2.82
C VAL A 128 9.50 -5.81 1.37
N ASN A 129 10.40 -5.27 0.53
CA ASN A 129 10.09 -5.06 -0.88
C ASN A 129 9.85 -6.40 -1.60
N GLN A 130 10.65 -7.41 -1.28
CA GLN A 130 10.47 -8.76 -1.82
C GLN A 130 9.18 -9.41 -1.32
N LEU A 131 8.77 -9.23 -0.06
CA LEU A 131 7.47 -9.69 0.44
C LEU A 131 6.31 -9.08 -0.34
N ILE A 132 6.41 -7.79 -0.66
CA ILE A 132 5.41 -7.07 -1.46
C ILE A 132 5.38 -7.63 -2.89
N GLU A 133 6.53 -7.76 -3.53
CA GLU A 133 6.69 -8.32 -4.88
C GLU A 133 6.13 -9.75 -4.97
N MET A 134 6.45 -10.59 -3.99
CA MET A 134 5.91 -11.95 -3.88
C MET A 134 4.39 -11.94 -3.84
N ARG A 135 3.75 -11.05 -3.07
CA ARG A 135 2.29 -10.94 -3.04
C ARG A 135 1.71 -10.44 -4.36
N ILE A 136 2.35 -9.45 -5.00
CA ILE A 136 1.94 -8.93 -6.31
C ILE A 136 1.89 -10.05 -7.36
N HIS A 137 2.89 -10.94 -7.36
CA HIS A 137 2.97 -12.06 -8.31
C HIS A 137 2.31 -13.36 -7.80
N GLY A 138 1.66 -13.31 -6.63
CA GLY A 138 0.90 -14.44 -6.08
C GLY A 138 1.77 -15.61 -5.60
N VAL A 139 2.99 -15.36 -5.14
CA VAL A 139 3.81 -16.35 -4.42
C VAL A 139 3.19 -16.54 -3.02
N THR A 140 2.56 -17.69 -2.80
CA THR A 140 1.95 -18.08 -1.52
C THR A 140 2.88 -19.01 -0.73
N PRO A 141 2.72 -19.12 0.60
CA PRO A 141 3.49 -20.10 1.38
C PRO A 141 3.22 -21.53 0.94
N ASP A 142 1.97 -21.86 0.57
CA ASP A 142 1.60 -23.17 0.02
C ASP A 142 2.33 -23.47 -1.29
N TYR A 143 2.46 -22.48 -2.18
CA TYR A 143 3.21 -22.64 -3.43
C TYR A 143 4.68 -22.99 -3.16
N VAL A 144 5.32 -22.32 -2.19
CA VAL A 144 6.70 -22.62 -1.79
C VAL A 144 6.80 -24.03 -1.20
N ARG A 145 5.87 -24.41 -0.30
CA ARG A 145 5.83 -25.75 0.32
C ARG A 145 5.62 -26.86 -0.72
N GLU A 146 4.72 -26.67 -1.69
CA GLU A 146 4.48 -27.64 -2.76
C GLU A 146 5.74 -27.87 -3.61
N LEU A 147 6.47 -26.80 -3.96
CA LEU A 147 7.72 -26.94 -4.69
C LEU A 147 8.78 -27.70 -3.88
N GLN A 148 8.88 -27.43 -2.58
CA GLN A 148 9.80 -28.18 -1.69
C GLN A 148 9.44 -29.67 -1.61
N ILE A 149 8.16 -30.00 -1.54
CA ILE A 149 7.67 -31.40 -1.55
C ILE A 149 8.02 -32.10 -2.87
N MET A 150 8.00 -31.38 -3.99
CA MET A 150 8.44 -31.88 -5.30
C MET A 150 9.96 -32.02 -5.43
N GLY A 151 10.73 -31.71 -4.38
CA GLY A 151 12.19 -31.85 -4.37
C GLY A 151 12.96 -30.60 -4.79
N TYR A 152 12.27 -29.47 -5.03
CA TYR A 152 12.94 -28.19 -5.29
C TYR A 152 13.35 -27.53 -3.97
N ALA A 153 14.59 -27.77 -3.54
CA ALA A 153 15.12 -27.26 -2.27
C ALA A 153 15.74 -25.86 -2.36
N ASP A 154 16.42 -25.53 -3.47
CA ASP A 154 17.10 -24.24 -3.67
C ASP A 154 16.16 -23.17 -4.21
N LEU A 155 15.15 -22.82 -3.41
CA LEU A 155 14.20 -21.76 -3.72
C LEU A 155 14.74 -20.41 -3.28
N ASN A 156 14.82 -19.47 -4.21
CA ASN A 156 15.08 -18.06 -3.91
C ASN A 156 13.92 -17.19 -4.40
N VAL A 157 13.76 -16.03 -3.76
CA VAL A 157 12.60 -15.15 -3.99
C VAL A 157 12.50 -14.67 -5.44
N PRO A 158 13.58 -14.14 -6.07
CA PRO A 158 13.51 -13.74 -7.49
C PRO A 158 13.04 -14.87 -8.40
N LYS A 159 13.53 -16.09 -8.18
CA LYS A 159 13.14 -17.27 -8.98
C LYS A 159 11.67 -17.64 -8.77
N LEU A 160 11.18 -17.63 -7.53
CA LEU A 160 9.76 -17.89 -7.24
C LEU A 160 8.84 -16.89 -7.92
N VAL A 161 9.22 -15.60 -7.92
CA VAL A 161 8.49 -14.54 -8.60
C VAL A 161 8.50 -14.77 -10.12
N GLU A 162 9.66 -15.05 -10.72
CA GLU A 162 9.81 -15.34 -12.14
C GLU A 162 8.95 -16.54 -12.58
N MET A 163 8.97 -17.62 -11.81
CA MET A 163 8.12 -18.80 -12.05
C MET A 163 6.64 -18.43 -12.09
N ARG A 164 6.19 -17.59 -11.15
CA ARG A 164 4.79 -17.13 -11.11
C ARG A 164 4.45 -16.24 -12.31
N ILE A 165 5.35 -15.34 -12.72
CA ILE A 165 5.18 -14.48 -13.90
C ILE A 165 4.97 -15.33 -15.16
N HIS A 166 5.72 -16.41 -15.31
CA HIS A 166 5.65 -17.30 -16.48
C HIS A 166 4.64 -18.45 -16.32
N GLY A 167 3.86 -18.50 -15.25
CA GLY A 167 2.81 -19.51 -15.07
C GLY A 167 3.34 -20.92 -14.78
N VAL A 168 4.54 -21.04 -14.19
CA VAL A 168 5.05 -22.31 -13.67
C VAL A 168 4.34 -22.63 -12.35
N THR A 169 3.39 -23.56 -12.40
CA THR A 169 2.58 -24.00 -11.27
C THR A 169 2.98 -25.42 -10.83
N PRO A 170 2.70 -25.83 -9.58
CA PRO A 170 2.93 -27.21 -9.17
C PRO A 170 2.12 -28.21 -10.01
N ASP A 171 0.92 -27.81 -10.44
CA ASP A 171 0.08 -28.61 -11.33
C ASP A 171 0.72 -28.82 -12.70
N TYR A 172 1.32 -27.78 -13.28
CA TYR A 172 2.10 -27.90 -14.51
C TYR A 172 3.22 -28.92 -14.35
N ILE A 173 4.02 -28.81 -13.29
CA ILE A 173 5.14 -29.74 -13.03
C ILE A 173 4.63 -31.19 -12.96
N ARG A 174 3.56 -31.45 -12.21
CA ARG A 174 2.94 -32.79 -12.12
C ARG A 174 2.46 -33.32 -13.46
N GLN A 175 1.89 -32.47 -14.31
CA GLN A 175 1.46 -32.87 -15.66
C GLN A 175 2.65 -33.27 -16.55
N MET A 176 3.78 -32.57 -16.42
CA MET A 176 5.01 -32.88 -17.17
C MET A 176 5.62 -34.20 -16.70
N GLU A 177 5.70 -34.41 -15.39
CA GLU A 177 6.15 -35.67 -14.78
C GLU A 177 5.25 -36.85 -15.22
N ALA A 178 3.92 -36.66 -15.24
CA ALA A 178 2.98 -37.69 -15.68
C ALA A 178 3.14 -38.07 -17.17
N LEU A 179 3.75 -37.21 -17.98
CA LEU A 179 4.11 -37.46 -19.37
C LEU A 179 5.54 -38.02 -19.53
N GLY A 180 6.22 -38.33 -18.42
CA GLY A 180 7.59 -38.88 -18.40
C GLY A 180 8.68 -37.83 -18.54
N VAL A 181 8.36 -36.54 -18.42
CA VAL A 181 9.34 -35.45 -18.44
C VAL A 181 9.69 -35.09 -17.00
N GLU A 182 10.62 -35.83 -16.43
CA GLU A 182 11.06 -35.72 -15.03
C GLU A 182 12.40 -35.00 -14.89
N GLY A 183 12.75 -34.60 -13.67
CA GLY A 183 14.08 -34.05 -13.34
C GLY A 183 14.37 -32.68 -13.93
N LEU A 184 13.33 -31.92 -14.28
CA LEU A 184 13.48 -30.56 -14.83
C LEU A 184 13.93 -29.59 -13.75
N THR A 185 14.94 -28.78 -14.07
CA THR A 185 15.34 -27.64 -13.23
C THR A 185 14.28 -26.53 -13.29
N LEU A 186 14.26 -25.64 -12.29
CA LEU A 186 13.36 -24.48 -12.29
C LEU A 186 13.54 -23.59 -13.53
N ASP A 187 14.79 -23.37 -13.93
CA ASP A 187 15.11 -22.60 -15.15
C ASP A 187 14.53 -23.26 -16.40
N ARG A 188 14.61 -24.59 -16.47
CA ARG A 188 14.06 -25.32 -17.62
C ARG A 188 12.54 -25.26 -17.64
N LEU A 189 11.88 -25.35 -16.50
CA LEU A 189 10.42 -25.18 -16.39
C LEU A 189 9.97 -23.79 -16.85
N ILE A 190 10.71 -22.74 -16.47
CA ILE A 190 10.47 -21.37 -16.90
C ILE A 190 10.64 -21.24 -18.42
N GLU A 191 11.77 -21.72 -18.96
CA GLU A 191 12.06 -21.69 -20.39
C GLU A 191 10.96 -22.40 -21.20
N MET A 192 10.53 -23.57 -20.75
CA MET A 192 9.46 -24.33 -21.39
C MET A 192 8.14 -23.56 -21.39
N ARG A 193 7.77 -22.90 -20.28
CA ARG A 193 6.59 -22.04 -20.22
C ARG A 193 6.68 -20.83 -21.15
N ILE A 194 7.84 -20.17 -21.22
CA ILE A 194 8.09 -19.05 -22.13
C ILE A 194 7.86 -19.46 -23.59
N HIS A 195 8.25 -20.69 -23.95
CA HIS A 195 8.09 -21.21 -25.31
C HIS A 195 6.79 -21.97 -25.56
N GLY A 196 5.82 -21.92 -24.62
CA GLY A 196 4.51 -22.58 -24.79
C GLY A 196 4.57 -24.10 -24.79
N VAL A 197 5.62 -24.69 -24.19
CA VAL A 197 5.75 -26.13 -24.04
C VAL A 197 4.92 -26.57 -22.83
N ASP A 198 3.73 -27.09 -23.11
CA ASP A 198 2.81 -27.63 -22.12
C ASP A 198 2.46 -29.11 -22.37
N ALA A 199 1.64 -29.66 -21.49
CA ALA A 199 1.21 -31.05 -21.56
C ALA A 199 0.45 -31.37 -22.87
N GLU A 200 -0.32 -30.42 -23.40
CA GLU A 200 -1.05 -30.61 -24.66
C GLU A 200 -0.10 -30.60 -25.86
N TYR A 201 0.87 -29.69 -25.87
CA TYR A 201 1.95 -29.68 -26.86
C TYR A 201 2.69 -31.03 -26.88
N LEU A 202 3.12 -31.54 -25.72
CA LEU A 202 3.81 -32.83 -25.64
C LEU A 202 2.94 -34.00 -26.11
N LYS A 203 1.66 -34.06 -25.71
CA LYS A 203 0.71 -35.08 -26.19
C LYS A 203 0.55 -35.02 -27.71
N SER A 204 0.54 -33.82 -28.31
CA SER A 204 0.41 -33.67 -29.76
C SER A 204 1.63 -34.21 -30.50
N MET A 205 2.84 -33.95 -29.98
CA MET A 205 4.09 -34.45 -30.57
C MET A 205 4.20 -35.97 -30.47
N ASN A 206 3.77 -36.57 -29.35
CA ASN A 206 3.76 -38.01 -29.19
C ASN A 206 2.77 -38.74 -30.11
N LYS A 207 1.75 -38.05 -30.65
CA LYS A 207 0.81 -38.63 -31.65
C LYS A 207 1.35 -38.60 -33.08
N LEU A 208 2.37 -37.77 -33.34
CA LEU A 208 2.95 -37.58 -34.67
C LEU A 208 4.18 -38.46 -34.95
N GLY A 209 4.78 -39.04 -33.90
CA GLY A 209 5.85 -40.04 -34.00
C GLY A 209 5.32 -41.46 -33.93
#